data_AF-A0A1Q7K6L8-F1
#
_entry.id   AF-A0A1Q7K6L8-F1
#
_cell.length_a   1.000
_cell.length_b   1.000
_cell.length_c   1.000
_cell.angle_alpha   90.00
_cell.angle_beta   90.00
_cell.angle_gamma   90.00
#
_symmetry.space_group_name_H-M   'P 1'
#
loop_
_entity.id
_entity.type
_entity.pdbx_description
1 polymer ?
#
loop_
_entity_poly.entity_id
_entity_poly.type
_entity_poly.pdbx_seq_one_letter_code
_entity_poly.pdbx_strand_id
1 'polypeptide(L)' 'MKKRRLIGVIVTAVILLLAAAYLWGPGSAPRGQELVVTLSEGNLGEFEKAFDAEADVPRLVLLLSPT' A
#
# COMPACT_ATOMS: atom_id res chain seq x y z
N MET A 1 -25.43 31.94 -2.41
CA MET A 1 -25.35 30.71 -1.58
C MET A 1 -25.38 29.41 -2.39
N LYS A 2 -26.19 29.29 -3.46
CA LYS A 2 -26.27 28.07 -4.30
C LYS A 2 -24.93 27.63 -4.91
N LYS A 3 -24.10 28.57 -5.40
CA LYS A 3 -22.76 28.26 -5.96
C LYS A 3 -21.80 27.63 -4.95
N ARG A 4 -21.79 28.11 -3.69
CA ARG A 4 -20.96 27.55 -2.61
C ARG A 4 -21.40 26.14 -2.22
N ARG A 5 -22.73 25.88 -2.19
CA ARG A 5 -23.26 24.52 -1.98
C ARG A 5 -22.89 23.58 -3.12
N LEU A 6 -22.97 24.05 -4.37
CA LEU A 6 -22.60 23.24 -5.54
C LEU A 6 -21.12 22.83 -5.50
N ILE A 7 -20.23 23.76 -5.16
CA ILE A 7 -18.80 23.48 -5.00
C ILE A 7 -18.58 22.43 -3.91
N GLY A 8 -19.27 22.55 -2.76
CA GLY A 8 -19.17 21.57 -1.69
C GLY A 8 -19.56 20.16 -2.14
N VAL A 9 -20.67 20.03 -2.89
CA VAL A 9 -21.10 18.73 -3.43
C VAL A 9 -20.08 18.13 -4.38
N ILE A 10 -19.49 18.95 -5.27
CA ILE A 10 -18.47 18.48 -6.22
C ILE A 10 -17.23 17.99 -5.48
N VAL A 11 -16.74 18.75 -4.50
CA VAL A 11 -15.56 18.38 -3.72
C VAL A 11 -15.80 17.07 -2.98
N THR A 12 -16.95 16.91 -2.32
CA THR A 12 -17.29 15.66 -1.62
C THR A 12 -17.37 14.49 -2.60
N ALA A 13 -17.98 14.66 -3.78
CA ALA A 13 -18.06 13.62 -4.79
C ALA A 13 -16.68 13.18 -5.29
N VAL A 14 -15.77 14.13 -5.52
CA VAL A 14 -14.38 13.84 -5.93
C VAL A 14 -13.62 13.08 -4.84
N ILE A 15 -13.76 13.48 -3.57
CA ILE A 15 -13.10 12.78 -2.46
C ILE A 15 -13.61 11.34 -2.35
N LEU A 16 -14.93 11.13 -2.48
CA LEU A 16 -15.51 9.79 -2.44
C LEU A 16 -15.02 8.91 -3.60
N LEU A 17 -14.91 9.47 -4.81
CA LEU A 17 -14.36 8.78 -5.97
C LEU A 17 -12.89 8.38 -5.76
N LEU A 18 -12.07 9.29 -5.22
CA LEU A 18 -10.66 9.01 -4.92
C LEU A 18 -10.52 7.94 -3.83
N ALA A 19 -11.33 8.01 -2.77
CA ALA A 19 -11.33 7.01 -1.71
C ALA A 19 -11.73 5.63 -2.24
N ALA A 20 -12.77 5.56 -3.07
CA ALA A 20 -13.17 4.30 -3.71
C ALA A 20 -12.05 3.75 -4.61
N ALA A 21 -11.43 4.59 -5.44
CA ALA A 21 -10.33 4.19 -6.32
C ALA A 21 -9.10 3.70 -5.53
N TYR A 22 -8.79 4.35 -4.41
CA TYR A 22 -7.68 3.96 -3.54
C TYR A 22 -7.94 2.62 -2.84
N LEU A 23 -9.16 2.41 -2.33
CA LEU A 23 -9.51 1.19 -1.59
C LEU A 23 -9.75 -0.04 -2.49
N TRP A 24 -10.21 0.17 -3.73
CA TRP A 24 -10.43 -0.91 -4.70
C TRP A 24 -9.30 -1.10 -5.70
N GLY A 25 -8.28 -0.26 -5.68
CA GLY A 25 -7.10 -0.42 -6.52
C GLY A 25 -6.45 -1.79 -6.26
N PRO A 26 -6.17 -2.60 -7.29
CA PRO A 26 -5.37 -3.81 -7.10
C PRO A 26 -4.05 -3.39 -6.45
N GLY A 27 -3.67 -4.05 -5.35
CA GLY A 27 -2.47 -3.68 -4.64
C GLY A 27 -1.24 -3.68 -5.56
N SER A 28 -0.27 -2.84 -5.24
CA SER A 28 0.92 -2.57 -6.07
C SER A 28 1.92 -3.72 -6.16
N ALA A 29 1.50 -4.98 -5.96
CA ALA A 29 2.38 -6.12 -6.16
C ALA A 29 2.71 -6.26 -7.66
N PRO A 30 3.96 -6.61 -7.99
CA PRO A 30 4.33 -7.00 -9.35
C PRO A 30 3.39 -8.10 -9.88
N ARG A 31 3.11 -8.08 -11.19
CA ARG A 31 2.25 -9.10 -11.82
C ARG A 31 2.78 -10.50 -11.54
N GLY A 32 1.93 -11.38 -11.02
CA GLY A 32 2.28 -12.76 -10.67
C GLY A 32 2.74 -12.97 -9.24
N GLN A 33 2.82 -11.90 -8.44
CA GLN A 33 3.14 -11.98 -7.01
C GLN A 33 1.87 -11.81 -6.17
N GLU A 34 1.68 -12.70 -5.19
CA GLU A 34 0.58 -12.60 -4.24
C GLU A 34 0.80 -11.39 -3.33
N LEU A 35 -0.27 -10.64 -3.05
CA LEU A 35 -0.17 -9.43 -2.25
C LEU A 35 0.13 -9.80 -0.80
N VAL A 36 1.20 -9.24 -0.23
CA VAL A 36 1.46 -9.36 1.21
C VAL A 36 0.53 -8.40 1.94
N VAL A 37 -0.63 -8.89 2.37
CA VAL A 37 -1.65 -8.08 3.08
C VAL A 37 -1.41 -8.03 4.59
N THR A 38 -0.72 -9.04 5.14
CA THR A 38 -0.50 -9.18 6.59
C THR A 38 0.92 -9.72 6.86
N LEU A 39 1.64 -9.13 7.81
CA LEU A 39 2.91 -9.67 8.31
C LEU A 39 2.63 -10.82 9.29
N SER A 40 3.33 -11.94 9.13
CA SER A 40 3.24 -13.11 9.99
C SER A 40 4.65 -13.66 10.27
N GLU A 41 4.82 -14.44 11.34
CA GLU A 41 6.13 -15.04 11.62
C GLU A 41 6.64 -15.91 10.45
N GLY A 42 5.73 -16.56 9.73
CA GLY A 42 6.08 -17.39 8.56
C GLY A 42 6.65 -16.57 7.40
N ASN A 43 5.99 -15.47 7.02
CA ASN A 43 6.47 -14.66 5.89
C ASN A 43 7.72 -13.85 6.22
N LEU A 44 7.89 -13.45 7.48
CA LEU A 44 9.11 -12.82 7.96
C LEU A 44 10.28 -13.80 7.97
N GLY A 45 10.07 -15.05 8.39
CA GLY A 45 11.11 -16.08 8.40
C GLY A 45 11.58 -16.50 7.01
N GLU A 46 10.68 -16.53 6.02
CA GLU A 46 11.06 -16.74 4.61
C GLU A 46 11.84 -15.56 4.04
N PHE A 47 11.42 -14.33 4.36
CA PHE A 47 12.14 -13.12 4.00
C PHE A 47 13.54 -13.09 4.61
N GLU A 48 13.68 -13.36 5.90
CA GLU A 48 14.96 -13.38 6.61
C GLU A 48 15.93 -14.39 5.98
N LYS A 49 15.46 -15.61 5.70
CA LYS A 49 16.28 -16.63 5.02
C LYS A 49 16.73 -16.19 3.63
N ALA A 50 15.83 -15.61 2.83
CA ALA A 50 16.18 -15.12 1.49
C ALA A 50 17.15 -13.93 1.56
N PHE A 51 16.94 -13.03 2.51
CA PHE A 51 17.78 -11.87 2.77
C PHE A 51 19.20 -12.25 3.23
N ASP A 52 19.32 -13.27 4.08
CA ASP A 52 20.59 -13.75 4.59
C ASP A 52 21.36 -14.60 3.58
N ALA A 53 20.67 -15.28 2.66
CA ALA A 53 21.29 -16.08 1.61
C ALA A 53 22.06 -15.23 0.58
N GLU A 54 21.67 -13.97 0.38
CA GLU A 54 22.23 -13.10 -0.64
C GLU A 54 23.08 -11.97 -0.02
N ALA A 55 24.34 -12.29 0.30
CA ALA A 55 25.28 -11.39 0.96
C ALA A 55 25.77 -10.20 0.10
N ASP A 56 25.70 -10.32 -1.23
CA ASP A 56 26.47 -9.46 -2.15
C ASP A 56 25.62 -8.57 -3.08
N VAL A 57 24.32 -8.43 -2.78
CA VAL A 57 23.38 -7.57 -3.52
C VAL A 57 22.97 -6.33 -2.70
N PRO A 58 22.71 -5.19 -3.34
CA PRO A 58 22.22 -3.98 -2.67
C PRO A 58 20.91 -4.26 -1.91
N ARG A 59 20.89 -3.94 -0.61
CA ARG A 59 19.78 -4.26 0.30
C ARG A 59 18.89 -3.05 0.55
N LEU A 60 17.58 -3.22 0.39
CA LEU A 60 16.57 -2.23 0.80
C LEU A 60 16.07 -2.60 2.20
N VAL A 61 16.46 -1.84 3.23
CA VAL A 61 16.03 -2.09 4.61
C VAL A 61 14.73 -1.33 4.88
N LEU A 62 13.63 -2.05 5.07
CA LEU A 62 12.35 -1.46 5.46
C LEU A 62 12.38 -1.18 6.97
N LEU A 63 12.72 0.06 7.35
CA LEU A 63 12.63 0.52 8.74
C LEU A 63 11.17 0.83 9.07
N LEU A 64 10.52 -0.08 9.79
CA LEU A 64 9.19 0.17 10.36
C LEU A 64 9.34 1.08 11.57
N SER A 65 8.99 2.35 11.38
CA SER A 65 8.76 3.30 12.49
C SER A 65 7.54 2.83 13.28
N PRO A 66 7.64 2.56 14.60
CA PRO A 66 6.45 2.33 15.41
C PRO A 66 5.63 3.63 15.42
N THR A 67 4.42 3.57 14.89
CA THR A 67 3.38 4.59 15.12
C THR A 67 2.54 4.20 16.31
#